data_AF-A0A7X8ZTG4-F1
#
_entry.id   AF-A0A7X8ZTG4-F1
#
_cell.length_a   1.000
_cell.length_b   1.000
_cell.length_c   1.000
_cell.angle_alpha   90.00
_cell.angle_beta   90.00
_cell.angle_gamma   90.00
#
_symmetry.space_group_name_H-M   'P 1'
#
loop_
_entity.id
_entity.type
_entity.pdbx_description
1 polymer ?
#
loop_
_entity_poly.entity_id
_entity_poly.type
_entity_poly.pdbx_seq_one_letter_code
_entity_poly.pdbx_strand_id
1 'polypeptide(L)' 'MLLHKDKDIFQELVTAAASDLGLENFQVEKDYYVSLFLKELAKLESNISIVFKGGTSLSKCYSIIDRFSEDIDLA' A
#
# COMPACT_ATOMS: atom_id res chain seq x y z
N MET A 1 4.06 8.41 10.70
CA MET A 1 4.85 7.40 11.41
C MET A 1 5.38 6.40 10.40
N LEU A 2 6.66 6.01 10.49
CA LEU A 2 7.28 5.01 9.62
C LEU A 2 7.41 3.70 10.42
N LEU A 3 6.36 2.88 10.38
CA LEU A 3 6.26 1.64 11.18
C LEU A 3 7.42 0.68 10.93
N HIS A 4 7.84 0.52 9.67
CA HIS A 4 8.95 -0.35 9.27
C HIS A 4 10.33 0.01 9.86
N LYS A 5 10.47 1.13 10.57
CA LYS A 5 11.72 1.49 11.26
C LYS A 5 11.96 0.67 12.53
N ASP A 6 10.90 0.24 13.19
CA ASP A 6 10.99 -0.71 14.29
C ASP A 6 10.63 -2.09 13.75
N LYS A 7 11.64 -2.89 13.40
CA LYS A 7 11.44 -4.15 12.67
C LYS A 7 10.66 -5.18 13.48
N ASP A 8 10.89 -5.24 14.78
CA ASP A 8 10.28 -6.23 15.65
C ASP A 8 8.79 -5.93 15.80
N ILE A 9 8.46 -4.68 16.16
CA ILE A 9 7.05 -4.24 16.25
C ILE A 9 6.37 -4.31 14.87
N PHE A 10 7.07 -3.96 13.80
CA PHE A 10 6.50 -4.01 12.45
C PHE A 10 6.11 -5.43 12.05
N GLN A 11 6.95 -6.43 12.34
CA GLN A 11 6.65 -7.83 12.04
C GLN A 11 5.48 -8.36 12.89
N GLU A 12 5.39 -7.95 14.15
CA GLU A 12 4.22 -8.27 15.00
C GLU A 12 2.93 -7.68 14.43
N LEU A 13 2.95 -6.41 14.02
CA LEU A 13 1.80 -5.73 13.41
C LEU A 13 1.39 -6.35 12.07
N VAL A 14 2.36 -6.71 11.22
CA VAL A 14 2.10 -7.40 9.95
C VAL A 14 1.42 -8.74 10.22
N THR A 15 1.92 -9.53 11.17
CA THR A 15 1.36 -10.83 11.52
C THR A 15 -0.05 -10.70 12.10
N ALA A 16 -0.27 -9.74 13.00
CA ALA A 16 -1.57 -9.50 13.59
C ALA A 16 -2.61 -9.06 12.53
N ALA A 17 -2.24 -8.13 11.64
CA ALA A 17 -3.13 -7.65 10.58
C ALA A 17 -3.42 -8.73 9.54
N ALA A 18 -2.42 -9.53 9.17
CA ALA A 18 -2.60 -10.66 8.25
C ALA A 18 -3.60 -11.68 8.81
N SER A 19 -3.46 -12.02 10.10
CA SER A 19 -4.38 -12.92 10.79
C SER A 19 -5.81 -12.37 10.87
N ASP A 20 -5.98 -11.08 11.17
CA ASP A 20 -7.29 -10.43 11.30
C ASP A 20 -8.01 -10.31 9.94
N LEU A 21 -7.26 -10.05 8.88
CA LEU A 21 -7.78 -9.86 7.52
C LEU A 21 -7.89 -11.16 6.71
N GLY A 22 -7.38 -12.28 7.23
CA GLY A 22 -7.31 -13.54 6.49
C GLY A 22 -6.40 -13.47 5.25
N LEU A 23 -5.30 -12.71 5.37
CA LEU A 23 -4.30 -12.50 4.32
C LEU A 23 -2.97 -13.15 4.70
N GLU A 24 -2.10 -13.33 3.71
CA GLU A 24 -0.71 -13.71 3.95
C GLU A 24 0.12 -12.50 4.42
N ASN A 25 1.11 -12.74 5.29
CA ASN A 25 1.99 -11.67 5.82
C ASN A 25 2.61 -10.80 4.70
N PHE A 26 3.04 -11.43 3.60
CA PHE A 26 3.64 -10.70 2.48
C PHE A 26 2.66 -9.75 1.79
N GLN A 27 1.36 -10.05 1.80
CA GLN A 27 0.34 -9.18 1.18
C GLN A 27 0.19 -7.90 2.00
N VAL A 28 0.12 -8.02 3.32
CA VAL A 28 0.04 -6.87 4.25
C VAL A 28 1.29 -6.01 4.16
N GLU A 29 2.48 -6.64 4.19
CA GLU A 29 3.74 -5.90 4.09
C GLU A 29 3.87 -5.15 2.76
N LYS A 30 3.54 -5.80 1.63
CA LYS A 30 3.52 -5.15 0.32
C LYS A 30 2.52 -3.98 0.29
N ASP A 31 1.30 -4.19 0.79
CA ASP A 31 0.26 -3.15 0.81
C ASP A 31 0.69 -1.91 1.62
N TYR A 32 1.38 -2.15 2.74
CA TYR A 32 1.96 -1.10 3.57
C TYR A 32 2.95 -0.23 2.78
N TYR A 33 3.89 -0.84 2.06
CA TYR A 33 4.89 -0.08 1.29
C TYR A 33 4.28 0.64 0.07
N VAL A 34 3.32 0.03 -0.63
CA VAL A 34 2.58 0.69 -1.72
C VAL A 34 1.88 1.94 -1.19
N SER A 35 1.17 1.81 -0.07
CA SER A 35 0.43 2.91 0.55
C SER A 35 1.37 4.01 1.07
N LEU A 36 2.52 3.62 1.63
CA LEU A 36 3.56 4.57 2.03
C LEU A 36 4.14 5.33 0.84
N PHE A 37 4.46 4.63 -0.25
CA PHE A 37 4.98 5.25 -1.47
C PHE A 37 3.99 6.27 -2.05
N LEU A 38 2.72 5.89 -2.23
CA LEU A 38 1.68 6.79 -2.73
C LEU A 38 1.49 8.01 -1.83
N LYS A 39 1.59 7.83 -0.51
CA LYS A 39 1.52 8.93 0.45
C LYS A 39 2.67 9.92 0.30
N GLU A 40 3.91 9.44 0.12
CA GLU A 40 5.06 10.35 -0.06
C GLU A 40 5.03 10.99 -1.46
N LEU A 41 4.62 10.24 -2.49
CA LEU A 41 4.40 10.75 -3.84
C LEU A 41 3.41 11.91 -3.87
N ALA A 42 2.29 11.79 -3.14
CA ALA A 42 1.26 12.83 -3.06
C ALA A 42 1.72 14.12 -2.36
N LYS A 43 2.82 14.10 -1.62
CA LYS A 43 3.40 15.30 -0.98
C LYS A 43 4.40 16.03 -1.86
N LEU A 44 4.87 15.40 -2.93
CA LEU A 44 5.84 16.03 -3.82
C LEU A 44 5.16 17.19 -4.54
N GLU A 45 5.58 18.42 -4.22
CA GLU A 45 5.29 19.57 -5.07
C GLU A 45 6.08 19.41 -6.35
N SER A 46 5.34 19.10 -7.42
CA SER A 46 5.88 18.73 -8.70
C SER A 46 5.15 19.54 -9.76
N ASN A 47 5.90 20.14 -10.68
CA ASN A 47 5.37 20.72 -11.91
C ASN A 47 4.88 19.66 -12.91
N ILE A 48 5.09 18.37 -12.59
CA ILE A 48 4.61 17.21 -13.34
C ILE A 48 3.37 16.67 -12.64
N SER A 49 2.26 16.60 -13.39
CA SER A 49 1.05 15.91 -12.94
C SER A 49 1.28 14.41 -12.98
N ILE A 50 1.04 13.73 -11.86
CA ILE A 50 1.14 12.28 -11.75
C ILE A 50 -0.25 11.72 -11.51
N VAL A 51 -0.67 10.75 -12.32
CA VAL A 51 -1.96 10.08 -12.17
C VAL A 51 -1.75 8.63 -11.75
N PHE A 52 -2.25 8.29 -10.56
CA PHE A 52 -2.33 6.90 -10.12
C PHE A 52 -3.47 6.19 -10.86
N LYS A 53 -3.15 5.12 -11.58
CA LYS A 53 -4.08 4.41 -12.47
C LYS A 53 -3.98 2.89 -12.28
N GLY A 54 -4.63 2.15 -13.20
CA GLY A 54 -4.54 0.69 -13.26
C GLY A 54 -5.37 -0.04 -12.20
N GLY A 55 -5.15 -1.34 -12.08
CA GLY A 55 -5.97 -2.22 -11.23
C GLY A 55 -5.90 -1.84 -9.74
N THR A 56 -4.73 -1.43 -9.27
CA THR A 56 -4.51 -1.05 -7.87
C THR A 56 -5.25 0.25 -7.52
N SER A 57 -5.39 1.19 -8.45
CA SER A 57 -6.24 2.37 -8.23
C SER A 57 -7.73 2.01 -8.10
N LEU A 58 -8.20 1.03 -8.89
CA LEU A 58 -9.59 0.57 -8.85
C LEU A 58 -9.93 -0.15 -7.54
N SER A 59 -9.00 -0.95 -6.99
CA SER A 59 -9.19 -1.61 -5.70
C SER A 59 -9.06 -0.63 -4.53
N LYS A 60 -7.99 0.18 -4.48
CA LYS A 60 -7.69 1.04 -3.32
C LYS A 60 -8.54 2.31 -3.23
N CYS A 61 -8.91 2.92 -4.34
CA CYS A 61 -9.60 4.22 -4.33
C CYS A 61 -11.11 4.09 -4.54
N TYR A 62 -11.54 3.05 -5.24
CA TYR A 62 -12.94 2.91 -5.65
C TYR A 62 -13.61 1.62 -5.18
N SER A 63 -12.86 0.64 -4.66
CA SER A 63 -13.37 -0.65 -4.19
C SER A 63 -14.24 -1.38 -5.24
N ILE A 64 -13.91 -1.23 -6.52
CA ILE A 64 -14.69 -1.80 -7.65
C ILE A 64 -14.25 -3.23 -7.97
N ILE A 65 -13.04 -3.60 -7.56
CA ILE A 65 -12.51 -4.96 -7.73
C ILE A 65 -12.07 -5.52 -6.38
N ASP A 66 -12.32 -6.81 -6.17
CA ASP A 66 -11.98 -7.54 -4.96
C ASP A 66 -10.86 -8.55 -5.24
N ARG A 67 -9.66 -8.01 -5.45
CA ARG A 67 -8.42 -8.79 -5.59
C ARG A 67 -7.27 -8.03 -4.97
N PHE A 68 -6.33 -8.78 -4.39
CA PHE A 68 -5.05 -8.19 -4.01
C PHE A 68 -4.34 -7.65 -5.27
N SER A 69 -3.86 -6.41 -5.19
CA SER A 69 -3.19 -5.72 -6.29
C SER A 69 -2.02 -4.95 -5.71
N GLU A 70 -0.83 -5.29 -6.18
CA GLU A 70 0.45 -4.81 -5.62
C GLU A 70 1.17 -3.83 -6.54
N ASP A 71 0.85 -3.84 -7.83
CA ASP A 71 1.50 -3.00 -8.83
C ASP A 71 1.12 -1.52 -8.65
N ILE A 72 2.05 -0.62 -8.99
CA ILE A 72 1.80 0.82 -9.01
C ILE A 72 1.91 1.32 -10.44
N ASP A 73 0.77 1.59 -11.06
CA ASP A 73 0.71 2.19 -12.39
C ASP A 73 0.60 3.72 -12.27
N LEU A 74 1.58 4.44 -12.81
CA LEU A 74 1.61 5.90 -12.86
C LEU A 74 1.65 6.39 -14.32
N ALA A 75 0.95 7.49 -14.60
CA ALA A 75 0.98 8.21 -15.88
C ALA A 75 1.28 9.70 -15.68
#